data_AF-A0A3N4SGN1-F1
#
_entry.id   AF-A0A3N4SGN1-F1
#
_cell.length_a   1.000
_cell.length_b   1.000
_cell.length_c   1.000
_cell.angle_alpha   90.00
_cell.angle_beta   90.00
_cell.angle_gamma   90.00
#
_symmetry.space_group_name_H-M   'P 1'
#
loop_
_entity.id
_entity.type
_entity.pdbx_description
1 polymer ?
#
loop_
_entity_poly.entity_id
_entity_poly.type
_entity_poly.pdbx_seq_one_letter_code
_entity_poly.pdbx_strand_id
1 'polypeptide(L)'
;MHHRRNRRRSGLAATAAVLLTCLALVTGVVLARMQSGPAPKQHTVAAVPAATPDTTATTAMPLAGASPKRSPSPSASPRVTKSAPAKTSATSTTKQPAAATGPVGKRTITLVNRLHETIWPAIAADPKHPVAATGWVLRPGQSLSFAIPDHWDVRLWARTGCSFDAAGNGTCLSGGCGKFQCGSTWGEFPSTLAEFNLNAWNGMDFYDASQVEGYNLPMWVNSYGGTSKDKIDANGCTAAGCVKDTIATCPKKLQRTRDGRVVACLSACLVFNTDQTCCTGAYAARPQCVPSSWPIDSATVFKAADPNAYSYVNDDATSVFTCSGECGYRVTWGVSP
;
A
#
# COMPACT_ATOMS: atom_id res chain seq x y z
N MET A 1 -74.47 37.23 38.39
CA MET A 1 -74.21 36.14 39.36
C MET A 1 -72.74 35.75 39.19
N HIS A 2 -71.84 35.70 40.18
CA HIS A 2 -71.82 34.79 41.36
C HIS A 2 -71.90 33.31 40.94
N HIS A 3 -71.03 32.39 41.36
CA HIS A 3 -70.14 32.36 42.55
C HIS A 3 -68.85 31.53 42.26
N ARG A 4 -67.68 31.79 42.91
CA ARG A 4 -67.04 30.97 44.00
C ARG A 4 -66.80 29.47 43.68
N ARG A 5 -65.70 28.79 44.09
CA ARG A 5 -64.39 29.17 44.74
C ARG A 5 -63.49 27.91 44.87
N ASN A 6 -62.16 28.10 45.00
CA ASN A 6 -61.20 27.18 45.68
C ASN A 6 -60.97 25.77 45.05
N ARG A 7 -59.90 25.01 45.38
CA ARG A 7 -58.81 25.12 46.40
C ARG A 7 -57.49 24.53 45.78
N ARG A 8 -56.30 25.12 46.02
CA ARG A 8 -55.17 24.63 46.88
C ARG A 8 -54.78 23.13 46.70
N ARG A 9 -53.51 22.69 46.70
CA ARG A 9 -52.13 23.26 46.89
C ARG A 9 -51.14 22.20 46.28
N SER A 10 -49.84 22.36 46.00
CA SER A 10 -48.79 23.39 46.18
C SER A 10 -48.02 23.56 44.83
N GLY A 11 -46.73 23.90 44.61
CA GLY A 11 -45.54 24.23 45.42
C GLY A 11 -44.69 23.02 45.87
N LEU A 12 -43.35 22.97 45.78
CA LEU A 12 -42.30 23.85 45.22
C LEU A 12 -41.45 23.04 44.21
N ALA A 13 -40.96 23.59 43.09
CA ALA A 13 -39.70 24.37 42.95
C ALA A 13 -38.47 23.67 43.60
N ALA A 14 -37.52 23.02 42.91
CA ALA A 14 -36.68 23.36 41.73
C ALA A 14 -35.33 24.00 42.11
N THR A 15 -34.21 23.39 41.64
CA THR A 15 -32.96 24.05 41.17
C THR A 15 -31.94 23.01 40.67
N ALA A 16 -31.31 23.29 39.51
CA ALA A 16 -29.91 22.98 39.11
C ALA A 16 -29.38 21.52 39.13
N ALA A 17 -28.27 21.17 38.44
CA ALA A 17 -27.72 21.62 37.15
C ALA A 17 -26.52 20.72 36.74
N VAL A 18 -26.31 20.55 35.42
CA VAL A 18 -24.98 20.49 34.75
C VAL A 18 -24.01 19.30 35.04
N LEU A 19 -23.52 18.68 33.96
CA LEU A 19 -22.31 17.83 33.79
C LEU A 19 -22.11 16.60 34.72
N LEU A 20 -22.11 15.39 34.12
CA LEU A 20 -20.86 14.65 33.82
C LEU A 20 -21.17 13.31 33.09
N THR A 21 -20.82 13.21 31.81
CA THR A 21 -20.85 11.96 31.04
C THR A 21 -19.43 11.48 30.74
N CYS A 22 -18.78 10.79 31.67
CA CYS A 22 -17.46 10.19 31.43
C CYS A 22 -17.04 9.10 32.44
N LEU A 23 -17.72 7.93 32.49
CA LEU A 23 -17.13 6.69 33.01
C LEU A 23 -17.93 5.44 32.59
N ALA A 24 -17.36 4.58 31.72
CA ALA A 24 -18.02 3.34 31.26
C ALA A 24 -17.03 2.26 30.74
N LEU A 25 -15.86 2.07 31.39
CA LEU A 25 -14.88 1.04 31.00
C LEU A 25 -14.21 0.33 32.21
N VAL A 26 -14.99 -0.17 33.18
CA VAL A 26 -14.48 -1.13 34.20
C VAL A 26 -15.54 -2.17 34.60
N THR A 27 -15.68 -3.24 33.80
CA THR A 27 -16.14 -4.58 34.25
C THR A 27 -15.99 -5.60 33.11
N GLY A 28 -14.83 -6.24 33.00
CA GLY A 28 -14.60 -7.21 31.91
C GLY A 28 -13.35 -8.10 31.98
N VAL A 29 -12.55 -8.03 33.07
CA VAL A 29 -11.32 -8.83 33.21
C VAL A 29 -11.14 -9.36 34.64
N VAL A 30 -11.99 -10.31 35.05
CA VAL A 30 -11.76 -11.22 36.18
C VAL A 30 -12.31 -12.60 35.77
N LEU A 31 -11.64 -13.69 36.17
CA LEU A 31 -11.92 -15.12 35.84
C LEU A 31 -11.31 -15.69 34.54
N ALA A 32 -9.98 -15.62 34.40
CA ALA A 32 -9.21 -16.50 33.49
C ALA A 32 -7.75 -16.75 33.96
N ARG A 33 -7.53 -17.11 35.23
CA ARG A 33 -6.20 -17.50 35.76
C ARG A 33 -6.24 -18.63 36.79
N MET A 34 -6.46 -19.86 36.32
CA MET A 34 -5.98 -21.07 36.99
C MET A 34 -5.76 -22.20 35.97
N GLN A 35 -4.52 -22.38 35.52
CA GLN A 35 -3.83 -23.68 35.33
C GLN A 35 -2.49 -23.42 34.62
N SER A 36 -1.39 -23.72 35.30
CA SER A 36 -0.03 -23.60 34.77
C SER A 36 0.53 -24.98 34.46
N GLY A 37 0.89 -25.24 33.21
CA GLY A 37 1.56 -26.46 32.76
C GLY A 37 2.89 -26.14 32.05
N PRO A 38 3.90 -27.03 32.10
CA PRO A 38 5.25 -26.72 31.62
C PRO A 38 5.36 -26.68 30.09
N ALA A 39 6.21 -25.78 29.58
CA ALA A 39 6.47 -25.64 28.15
C ALA A 39 7.34 -26.79 27.59
N PRO A 40 7.05 -27.28 26.37
CA PRO A 40 7.95 -28.16 25.63
C PRO A 40 9.19 -27.37 25.13
N LYS A 41 10.27 -28.10 24.85
CA LYS A 41 11.61 -27.54 24.64
C LYS A 41 11.81 -26.99 23.22
N GLN A 42 12.70 -26.01 23.09
CA GLN A 42 13.23 -25.55 21.81
C GLN A 42 13.93 -26.71 21.08
N HIS A 43 13.63 -26.88 19.79
CA HIS A 43 14.49 -27.63 18.87
C HIS A 43 15.31 -26.65 18.04
N THR A 44 16.55 -26.44 18.45
CA THR A 44 17.59 -25.85 17.61
C THR A 44 17.90 -26.80 16.44
N VAL A 45 17.78 -26.32 15.21
CA VAL A 45 18.37 -26.97 14.04
C VAL A 45 19.63 -26.19 13.67
N ALA A 46 20.78 -26.86 13.72
CA ALA A 46 22.08 -26.23 13.48
C ALA A 46 22.37 -26.08 11.97
N ALA A 47 23.15 -25.05 11.62
CA ALA A 47 23.64 -24.83 10.26
C ALA A 47 25.08 -25.36 10.11
N VAL A 48 25.30 -26.22 9.11
CA VAL A 48 26.62 -26.73 8.68
C VAL A 48 26.50 -27.19 7.20
N PRO A 49 27.59 -27.21 6.41
CA PRO A 49 28.28 -26.02 5.91
C PRO A 49 28.24 -25.94 4.36
N ALA A 50 28.87 -24.91 3.79
CA ALA A 50 29.17 -24.86 2.36
C ALA A 50 30.28 -25.85 1.95
N ALA A 51 30.29 -26.28 0.69
CA ALA A 51 31.36 -27.07 0.08
C ALA A 51 31.73 -26.54 -1.31
N THR A 52 33.03 -26.44 -1.58
CA THR A 52 33.67 -26.07 -2.86
C THR A 52 35.07 -26.71 -2.90
N PRO A 53 35.76 -26.75 -4.06
CA PRO A 53 35.27 -27.21 -5.35
C PRO A 53 36.21 -28.26 -5.97
N ASP A 54 35.68 -29.33 -6.57
CA ASP A 54 36.53 -30.30 -7.27
C ASP A 54 36.86 -29.88 -8.71
N THR A 55 38.09 -30.19 -9.15
CA THR A 55 38.66 -29.76 -10.43
C THR A 55 39.19 -30.94 -11.21
N THR A 56 38.76 -31.12 -12.46
CA THR A 56 39.45 -32.01 -13.43
C THR A 56 39.23 -31.55 -14.88
N ALA A 57 40.32 -31.41 -15.63
CA ALA A 57 40.31 -31.42 -17.10
C ALA A 57 40.33 -32.90 -17.58
N THR A 58 40.16 -33.30 -18.85
CA THR A 58 40.35 -32.64 -20.17
C THR A 58 39.41 -33.33 -21.18
N THR A 59 39.14 -32.87 -22.42
CA THR A 59 39.92 -33.26 -23.65
C THR A 59 39.28 -32.70 -24.94
N ALA A 60 40.12 -32.25 -25.88
CA ALA A 60 39.97 -32.07 -27.34
C ALA A 60 38.65 -31.57 -28.02
N MET A 61 38.73 -30.33 -28.53
CA MET A 61 38.54 -29.87 -29.93
C MET A 61 38.32 -30.92 -31.07
N PRO A 62 37.66 -30.56 -32.21
CA PRO A 62 38.25 -29.61 -33.19
C PRO A 62 37.30 -28.58 -33.85
N LEU A 63 37.85 -27.84 -34.83
CA LEU A 63 37.40 -26.53 -35.35
C LEU A 63 36.35 -26.60 -36.48
N ALA A 64 35.44 -25.60 -36.50
CA ALA A 64 35.13 -24.77 -37.69
C ALA A 64 34.42 -23.45 -37.24
N GLY A 65 34.56 -22.31 -37.92
CA GLY A 65 35.41 -22.07 -39.09
C GLY A 65 35.07 -20.87 -40.00
N ALA A 66 34.37 -19.81 -39.54
CA ALA A 66 34.10 -18.65 -40.42
C ALA A 66 33.92 -17.29 -39.71
N SER A 67 34.53 -16.26 -40.28
CA SER A 67 34.15 -14.84 -40.18
C SER A 67 34.65 -14.14 -41.44
N PRO A 68 33.89 -13.18 -42.00
CA PRO A 68 34.57 -11.93 -42.35
C PRO A 68 33.74 -10.64 -42.18
N LYS A 69 34.38 -9.68 -41.51
CA LYS A 69 34.55 -8.28 -41.95
C LYS A 69 33.31 -7.36 -42.17
N ARG A 70 33.22 -6.41 -41.23
CA ARG A 70 33.47 -4.95 -41.44
C ARG A 70 32.36 -4.10 -42.08
N SER A 71 32.06 -2.98 -41.42
CA SER A 71 31.13 -1.92 -41.83
C SER A 71 31.53 -1.21 -43.13
N PRO A 72 30.60 -0.43 -43.71
CA PRO A 72 30.74 1.03 -43.58
C PRO A 72 29.46 1.74 -43.12
N SER A 73 29.64 2.98 -42.67
CA SER A 73 28.57 3.97 -42.44
C SER A 73 28.57 4.99 -43.59
N PRO A 74 27.40 5.57 -43.95
CA PRO A 74 27.35 6.90 -44.55
C PRO A 74 26.56 7.89 -43.68
N SER A 75 27.05 9.14 -43.62
CA SER A 75 26.37 10.26 -42.98
C SER A 75 25.34 10.90 -43.92
N ALA A 76 24.16 11.27 -43.41
CA ALA A 76 23.19 12.11 -44.11
C ALA A 76 22.30 12.93 -43.15
N SER A 77 22.68 14.19 -42.95
CA SER A 77 21.75 15.32 -42.74
C SER A 77 21.93 16.24 -43.95
N PRO A 78 20.90 16.98 -44.44
CA PRO A 78 20.01 17.79 -43.59
C PRO A 78 18.54 17.95 -44.06
N ARG A 79 17.70 18.52 -43.17
CA ARG A 79 16.84 19.68 -43.51
C ARG A 79 16.27 20.33 -42.24
N VAL A 80 16.54 21.62 -42.05
CA VAL A 80 15.78 22.45 -41.10
C VAL A 80 14.47 22.87 -41.78
N THR A 81 13.33 22.40 -41.28
CA THR A 81 12.01 22.95 -41.59
C THR A 81 11.63 23.98 -40.54
N LYS A 82 11.09 25.13 -40.97
CA LYS A 82 10.79 26.26 -40.09
C LYS A 82 9.65 25.90 -39.12
N SER A 83 9.82 26.21 -37.84
CA SER A 83 8.77 26.09 -36.83
C SER A 83 7.55 26.94 -37.20
N ALA A 84 6.36 26.34 -37.23
CA ALA A 84 5.12 27.09 -37.23
C ALA A 84 4.83 27.63 -35.81
N PRO A 85 4.10 28.75 -35.66
CA PRO A 85 3.75 29.28 -34.34
C PRO A 85 2.97 28.28 -33.50
N ALA A 86 3.28 28.19 -32.21
CA ALA A 86 2.54 27.36 -31.28
C ALA A 86 1.09 27.85 -31.18
N LYS A 87 0.14 27.06 -31.70
CA LYS A 87 -1.27 27.24 -31.35
C LYS A 87 -1.42 26.92 -29.86
N THR A 88 -2.01 27.85 -29.11
CA THR A 88 -2.36 27.65 -27.71
C THR A 88 -3.25 26.43 -27.55
N SER A 89 -2.74 25.38 -26.90
CA SER A 89 -3.53 24.21 -26.56
C SER A 89 -4.71 24.62 -25.70
N ALA A 90 -5.93 24.46 -26.22
CA ALA A 90 -7.14 24.69 -25.45
C ALA A 90 -7.14 23.76 -24.22
N THR A 91 -7.43 24.31 -23.04
CA THR A 91 -7.41 23.59 -21.77
C THR A 91 -8.39 22.41 -21.84
N SER A 92 -7.87 21.20 -22.02
CA SER A 92 -8.68 19.99 -22.08
C SER A 92 -9.21 19.68 -20.68
N THR A 93 -10.40 20.20 -20.35
CA THR A 93 -11.18 19.79 -19.19
C THR A 93 -11.67 18.37 -19.40
N THR A 94 -10.77 17.39 -19.21
CA THR A 94 -11.09 15.96 -19.19
C THR A 94 -12.05 15.71 -18.04
N LYS A 95 -13.35 15.74 -18.35
CA LYS A 95 -14.42 15.39 -17.41
C LYS A 95 -14.08 14.04 -16.81
N GLN A 96 -13.77 14.05 -15.51
CA GLN A 96 -13.33 12.86 -14.80
C GLN A 96 -14.42 11.79 -14.92
N PRO A 97 -14.09 10.56 -15.32
CA PRO A 97 -15.07 9.49 -15.37
C PRO A 97 -15.75 9.35 -14.02
N ALA A 98 -17.08 9.27 -14.02
CA ALA A 98 -17.82 8.87 -12.82
C ALA A 98 -17.35 7.47 -12.38
N ALA A 99 -17.44 7.18 -11.09
CA ALA A 99 -17.17 5.83 -10.60
C ALA A 99 -18.07 4.84 -11.35
N ALA A 100 -17.47 3.84 -12.00
CA ALA A 100 -18.21 2.68 -12.45
C ALA A 100 -18.66 1.92 -11.20
N THR A 101 -19.94 2.01 -10.87
CA THR A 101 -20.58 1.22 -9.81
C THR A 101 -20.25 -0.25 -10.03
N GLY A 102 -19.83 -0.93 -8.96
CA GLY A 102 -19.51 -2.35 -9.03
C GLY A 102 -20.72 -3.21 -9.43
N PRO A 103 -20.51 -4.45 -9.90
CA PRO A 103 -21.53 -5.49 -9.80
C PRO A 103 -21.82 -5.77 -8.33
N VAL A 104 -23.08 -6.03 -7.96
CA VAL A 104 -23.49 -6.20 -6.55
C VAL A 104 -22.60 -7.23 -5.82
N GLY A 105 -22.09 -6.83 -4.66
CA GLY A 105 -21.14 -7.62 -3.84
C GLY A 105 -19.71 -7.65 -4.38
N LYS A 106 -19.34 -6.71 -5.26
CA LYS A 106 -17.98 -6.55 -5.80
C LYS A 106 -17.62 -5.08 -6.01
N ARG A 107 -16.34 -4.75 -5.91
CA ARG A 107 -15.79 -3.43 -6.26
C ARG A 107 -14.98 -3.48 -7.55
N THR A 108 -15.09 -2.44 -8.36
CA THR A 108 -14.24 -2.25 -9.55
C THR A 108 -12.97 -1.53 -9.13
N ILE A 109 -11.81 -2.20 -9.11
CA ILE A 109 -10.52 -1.53 -8.97
C ILE A 109 -9.95 -1.20 -10.36
N THR A 110 -9.54 0.05 -10.54
CA THR A 110 -8.79 0.51 -11.71
C THR A 110 -7.33 0.78 -11.33
N LEU A 111 -6.43 -0.06 -11.84
CA LEU A 111 -4.99 0.08 -11.75
C LEU A 111 -4.48 1.06 -12.80
N VAL A 112 -3.59 1.98 -12.44
CA VAL A 112 -3.07 3.02 -13.35
C VAL A 112 -1.58 3.23 -13.15
N ASN A 113 -0.81 3.23 -14.25
CA ASN A 113 0.59 3.65 -14.25
C ASN A 113 0.72 5.09 -14.79
N ARG A 114 1.13 6.04 -13.93
CA ARG A 114 1.55 7.40 -14.32
C ARG A 114 3.08 7.61 -14.27
N LEU A 115 3.85 6.57 -13.97
CA LEU A 115 5.31 6.59 -13.98
C LEU A 115 5.85 6.56 -15.41
N HIS A 116 7.14 6.86 -15.55
CA HIS A 116 7.86 6.82 -16.83
C HIS A 116 8.48 5.45 -17.17
N GLU A 117 8.40 4.47 -16.26
CA GLU A 117 8.81 3.08 -16.50
C GLU A 117 7.62 2.11 -16.55
N THR A 118 7.84 0.89 -17.07
CA THR A 118 6.83 -0.18 -17.00
C THR A 118 6.83 -0.77 -15.60
N ILE A 119 5.63 -0.97 -15.05
CA ILE A 119 5.42 -1.65 -13.77
C ILE A 119 4.61 -2.92 -13.95
N TRP A 120 4.76 -3.84 -12.99
CA TRP A 120 4.01 -5.08 -12.93
C TRP A 120 3.17 -5.11 -11.66
N PRO A 121 1.92 -4.60 -11.68
CA PRO A 121 1.01 -4.70 -10.54
C PRO A 121 0.79 -6.16 -10.13
N ALA A 122 0.45 -6.37 -8.86
CA ALA A 122 0.20 -7.66 -8.26
C ALA A 122 -0.76 -7.57 -7.06
N ILE A 123 -1.45 -8.68 -6.82
CA ILE A 123 -2.34 -8.92 -5.67
C ILE A 123 -2.09 -10.36 -5.20
N ALA A 124 -2.09 -10.59 -3.88
CA ALA A 124 -2.12 -11.96 -3.35
C ALA A 124 -3.58 -12.38 -3.19
N ALA A 125 -3.98 -13.45 -3.88
CA ALA A 125 -5.34 -13.97 -3.82
C ALA A 125 -5.60 -14.75 -2.52
N ASP A 126 -6.74 -14.47 -1.87
CA ASP A 126 -7.33 -15.35 -0.87
C ASP A 126 -8.09 -16.49 -1.60
N PRO A 127 -7.88 -17.78 -1.25
CA PRO A 127 -8.67 -18.90 -1.76
C PRO A 127 -10.20 -18.74 -1.64
N LYS A 128 -10.70 -17.91 -0.72
CA LYS A 128 -12.13 -17.59 -0.57
C LYS A 128 -12.62 -16.50 -1.54
N HIS A 129 -11.72 -15.66 -2.04
CA HIS A 129 -12.03 -14.46 -2.83
C HIS A 129 -11.37 -14.54 -4.22
N PRO A 130 -11.89 -15.38 -5.12
CA PRO A 130 -11.23 -15.70 -6.38
C PRO A 130 -11.17 -14.50 -7.34
N VAL A 131 -9.97 -14.22 -7.84
CA VAL A 131 -9.68 -13.21 -8.87
C VAL A 131 -9.18 -13.87 -10.15
N ALA A 132 -9.51 -13.28 -11.31
CA ALA A 132 -9.15 -13.84 -12.62
C ALA A 132 -7.65 -13.77 -12.95
N ALA A 133 -6.89 -12.92 -12.24
CA ALA A 133 -5.45 -12.79 -12.34
C ALA A 133 -4.89 -12.22 -11.02
N THR A 134 -3.59 -12.46 -10.78
CA THR A 134 -2.83 -12.01 -9.60
C THR A 134 -1.61 -11.17 -9.95
N GLY A 135 -1.39 -10.91 -11.25
CA GLY A 135 -0.33 -10.05 -11.74
C GLY A 135 -0.58 -9.55 -13.15
N TRP A 136 -0.08 -8.36 -13.46
CA TRP A 136 -0.32 -7.67 -14.73
C TRP A 136 0.93 -6.94 -15.23
N VAL A 137 0.85 -6.31 -16.40
CA VAL A 137 1.86 -5.39 -16.94
C VAL A 137 1.16 -4.08 -17.28
N LEU A 138 1.67 -2.94 -16.78
CA LEU A 138 1.23 -1.61 -17.19
C LEU A 138 2.44 -0.80 -17.66
N ARG A 139 2.52 -0.51 -18.95
CA ARG A 139 3.45 0.48 -19.52
C ARG A 139 3.05 1.91 -19.07
N PRO A 140 3.93 2.92 -19.19
CA PRO A 140 3.60 4.32 -18.89
C PRO A 140 2.28 4.76 -19.53
N GLY A 141 1.41 5.38 -18.73
CA GLY A 141 0.09 5.86 -19.15
C GLY A 141 -1.00 4.79 -19.28
N GLN A 142 -0.69 3.49 -19.12
CA GLN A 142 -1.71 2.43 -19.21
C GLN A 142 -2.54 2.30 -17.93
N SER A 143 -3.76 1.78 -18.10
CA SER A 143 -4.68 1.42 -17.02
C SER A 143 -5.41 0.12 -17.32
N LEU A 144 -5.80 -0.59 -16.27
CA LEU A 144 -6.61 -1.81 -16.32
C LEU A 144 -7.65 -1.80 -15.20
N SER A 145 -8.89 -2.19 -15.49
CA SER A 145 -9.93 -2.36 -14.48
C SER A 145 -10.29 -3.84 -14.30
N PHE A 146 -10.53 -4.25 -13.05
CA PHE A 146 -10.99 -5.60 -12.70
C PHE A 146 -11.92 -5.54 -11.48
N ALA A 147 -12.73 -6.60 -11.29
CA ALA A 147 -13.63 -6.71 -10.14
C ALA A 147 -13.01 -7.58 -9.05
N ILE A 148 -13.15 -7.14 -7.79
CA ILE A 148 -12.80 -7.91 -6.58
C ILE A 148 -14.05 -8.15 -5.71
N PRO A 149 -14.16 -9.29 -5.02
CA PRO A 149 -15.22 -9.52 -4.04
C PRO A 149 -15.23 -8.52 -2.88
N ASP A 150 -16.43 -8.27 -2.35
CA ASP A 150 -16.65 -7.69 -1.01
C ASP A 150 -16.21 -8.66 0.11
N HIS A 151 -16.12 -8.18 1.36
CA HIS A 151 -15.73 -8.92 2.57
C HIS A 151 -14.29 -9.47 2.56
N TRP A 152 -13.38 -8.79 1.87
CA TRP A 152 -11.99 -9.20 1.68
C TRP A 152 -11.01 -8.09 2.09
N ASP A 153 -10.02 -8.45 2.92
CA ASP A 153 -8.80 -7.69 3.16
C ASP A 153 -7.86 -7.82 1.94
N VAL A 154 -7.87 -6.83 1.05
CA VAL A 154 -7.04 -6.76 -0.16
C VAL A 154 -5.79 -5.94 0.09
N ARG A 155 -4.64 -6.43 -0.40
CA ARG A 155 -3.43 -5.61 -0.58
C ARG A 155 -2.95 -5.70 -2.03
N LEU A 156 -2.78 -4.54 -2.66
CA LEU A 156 -2.26 -4.37 -4.02
C LEU A 156 -0.90 -3.69 -3.97
N TRP A 157 0.05 -4.12 -4.79
CA TRP A 157 1.35 -3.46 -4.95
C TRP A 157 1.78 -3.47 -6.41
N ALA A 158 2.90 -2.81 -6.72
CA ALA A 158 3.53 -2.92 -8.02
C ALA A 158 5.03 -3.20 -7.92
N ARG A 159 5.53 -3.89 -8.94
CA ARG A 159 6.88 -4.42 -9.03
C ARG A 159 7.63 -3.70 -10.15
N THR A 160 8.93 -3.44 -9.98
CA THR A 160 9.76 -2.75 -10.98
C THR A 160 10.84 -3.65 -11.57
N GLY A 161 11.27 -3.36 -12.80
CA GLY A 161 12.39 -4.05 -13.46
C GLY A 161 12.24 -5.58 -13.51
N CYS A 162 11.05 -6.10 -13.79
CA CYS A 162 10.82 -7.53 -13.81
C CYS A 162 11.25 -8.19 -15.12
N SER A 163 11.72 -9.44 -15.03
CA SER A 163 11.92 -10.33 -16.16
C SER A 163 11.35 -11.71 -15.83
N PHE A 164 10.64 -12.33 -16.79
CA PHE A 164 9.95 -13.61 -16.62
C PHE A 164 10.21 -14.55 -17.80
N ASP A 165 10.31 -15.84 -17.53
CA ASP A 165 10.37 -16.90 -18.54
C ASP A 165 8.99 -17.20 -19.16
N ALA A 166 8.96 -18.11 -20.14
CA ALA A 166 7.72 -18.52 -20.82
C ALA A 166 6.72 -19.31 -19.93
N ALA A 167 7.16 -19.82 -18.77
CA ALA A 167 6.30 -20.42 -17.75
C ALA A 167 5.89 -19.41 -16.66
N GLY A 168 6.33 -18.16 -16.78
CA GLY A 168 6.03 -17.07 -15.85
C GLY A 168 6.86 -17.06 -14.57
N ASN A 169 7.96 -17.81 -14.46
CA ASN A 169 8.89 -17.69 -13.32
C ASN A 169 9.85 -16.52 -13.57
N GLY A 170 10.31 -15.84 -12.52
CA GLY A 170 11.24 -14.73 -12.70
C GLY A 170 11.48 -13.85 -11.48
N THR A 171 12.20 -12.75 -11.70
CA THR A 171 12.65 -11.82 -10.66
C THR A 171 12.25 -10.39 -10.99
N CYS A 172 12.24 -9.53 -9.97
CA CYS A 172 11.98 -8.09 -10.06
C CYS A 172 12.97 -7.34 -9.16
N LEU A 173 13.19 -6.05 -9.42
CA LEU A 173 14.07 -5.21 -8.60
C LEU A 173 13.40 -4.76 -7.29
N SER A 174 12.07 -4.67 -7.23
CA SER A 174 11.30 -4.58 -5.98
C SER A 174 9.94 -5.28 -6.11
N GLY A 175 9.35 -5.68 -4.98
CA GLY A 175 8.02 -6.32 -4.92
C GLY A 175 7.90 -7.73 -5.50
N GLY A 176 9.00 -8.36 -5.90
CA GLY A 176 8.98 -9.66 -6.60
C GLY A 176 8.31 -10.77 -5.77
N CYS A 177 7.48 -11.59 -6.42
CA CYS A 177 6.80 -12.75 -5.82
C CYS A 177 7.25 -14.08 -6.48
N GLY A 178 8.43 -14.10 -7.10
CA GLY A 178 9.00 -15.24 -7.84
C GLY A 178 8.32 -15.61 -9.17
N LYS A 179 7.11 -15.10 -9.43
CA LYS A 179 6.31 -15.39 -10.64
C LYS A 179 5.61 -14.15 -11.20
N PHE A 180 5.18 -14.21 -12.46
CA PHE A 180 4.39 -13.17 -13.10
C PHE A 180 3.02 -13.04 -12.44
N GLN A 181 2.31 -14.17 -12.30
CA GLN A 181 1.12 -14.34 -11.46
C GLN A 181 1.56 -14.74 -10.06
N CYS A 182 1.25 -13.93 -9.03
CA CYS A 182 1.71 -14.20 -7.66
C CYS A 182 0.90 -15.29 -6.94
N GLY A 183 -0.30 -15.65 -7.41
CA GLY A 183 -1.19 -16.56 -6.68
C GLY A 183 -1.52 -15.99 -5.30
N SER A 184 -1.34 -16.78 -4.24
CA SER A 184 -1.44 -16.35 -2.84
C SER A 184 -0.11 -15.87 -2.23
N THR A 185 0.95 -15.71 -3.03
CA THR A 185 2.28 -15.30 -2.53
C THR A 185 2.39 -13.76 -2.48
N TRP A 186 2.72 -13.24 -1.29
CA TRP A 186 3.04 -11.82 -1.08
C TRP A 186 4.31 -11.39 -1.83
N GLY A 187 4.40 -10.10 -2.16
CA GLY A 187 5.59 -9.51 -2.78
C GLY A 187 6.74 -9.28 -1.79
N GLU A 188 7.96 -9.24 -2.31
CA GLU A 188 9.15 -8.90 -1.52
C GLU A 188 9.06 -7.46 -0.96
N PHE A 189 9.20 -7.34 0.36
CA PHE A 189 9.38 -6.05 1.03
C PHE A 189 10.85 -5.56 0.94
N PRO A 190 11.10 -4.25 0.80
CA PRO A 190 10.12 -3.16 0.85
C PRO A 190 9.26 -2.98 -0.41
N SER A 191 7.97 -2.69 -0.22
CA SER A 191 6.99 -2.36 -1.26
C SER A 191 5.88 -1.45 -0.72
N THR A 192 5.52 -0.41 -1.47
CA THR A 192 4.37 0.46 -1.15
C THR A 192 3.07 -0.31 -1.44
N LEU A 193 2.16 -0.38 -0.48
CA LEU A 193 0.90 -1.15 -0.57
C LEU A 193 -0.32 -0.22 -0.70
N ALA A 194 -1.33 -0.61 -1.48
CA ALA A 194 -2.70 -0.11 -1.38
C ALA A 194 -3.53 -1.16 -0.65
N GLU A 195 -4.00 -0.84 0.55
CA GLU A 195 -4.75 -1.77 1.40
C GLU A 195 -6.25 -1.40 1.41
N PHE A 196 -7.11 -2.41 1.51
CA PHE A 196 -8.56 -2.28 1.55
C PHE A 196 -9.17 -3.34 2.47
N ASN A 197 -10.20 -2.98 3.23
CA ASN A 197 -11.12 -3.93 3.86
C ASN A 197 -12.54 -3.56 3.39
N LEU A 198 -13.11 -4.38 2.51
CA LEU A 198 -14.32 -4.05 1.75
C LEU A 198 -15.61 -4.57 2.38
N ASN A 199 -16.66 -3.75 2.36
CA ASN A 199 -17.98 -4.07 2.93
C ASN A 199 -17.84 -4.61 4.36
N ALA A 200 -17.17 -3.80 5.18
CA ALA A 200 -16.72 -4.14 6.52
C ALA A 200 -17.76 -3.68 7.57
N TRP A 201 -17.32 -2.90 8.56
CA TRP A 201 -18.22 -2.32 9.55
C TRP A 201 -19.30 -1.45 8.90
N ASN A 202 -20.58 -1.77 9.19
CA ASN A 202 -21.75 -1.04 8.69
C ASN A 202 -21.81 -0.87 7.16
N GLY A 203 -21.24 -1.81 6.40
CA GLY A 203 -21.20 -1.75 4.93
C GLY A 203 -20.27 -0.67 4.35
N MET A 204 -19.41 -0.08 5.19
CA MET A 204 -18.34 0.81 4.74
C MET A 204 -17.14 0.00 4.27
N ASP A 205 -16.46 0.51 3.25
CA ASP A 205 -15.10 0.12 2.91
C ASP A 205 -14.12 0.99 3.71
N PHE A 206 -13.04 0.37 4.17
CA PHE A 206 -11.84 1.06 4.67
C PHE A 206 -10.73 0.87 3.65
N TYR A 207 -9.89 1.89 3.45
CA TYR A 207 -8.74 1.80 2.56
C TYR A 207 -7.65 2.80 2.92
N ASP A 208 -6.44 2.55 2.42
CA ASP A 208 -5.29 3.42 2.59
C ASP A 208 -4.21 3.18 1.52
N ALA A 209 -3.14 3.98 1.62
CA ALA A 209 -1.84 3.63 1.08
C ALA A 209 -0.90 3.40 2.26
N SER A 210 -0.05 2.38 2.20
CA SER A 210 0.74 1.88 3.33
C SER A 210 2.21 1.69 2.99
N GLN A 211 3.04 2.04 3.96
CA GLN A 211 4.50 2.06 3.93
C GLN A 211 5.08 1.42 5.21
N VAL A 212 4.25 0.69 5.97
CA VAL A 212 4.67 -0.07 7.16
C VAL A 212 5.73 -1.11 6.77
N GLU A 213 5.50 -1.80 5.66
CA GLU A 213 6.47 -2.66 4.98
C GLU A 213 7.33 -1.90 3.94
N GLY A 214 7.56 -0.61 4.14
CA GLY A 214 8.47 0.24 3.37
C GLY A 214 7.90 0.79 2.06
N TYR A 215 8.77 1.38 1.25
CA TYR A 215 8.42 2.14 0.05
C TYR A 215 9.20 1.64 -1.16
N ASN A 216 8.56 1.44 -2.31
CA ASN A 216 9.26 1.21 -3.59
C ASN A 216 8.81 2.13 -4.72
N LEU A 217 7.57 2.63 -4.68
CA LEU A 217 6.98 3.49 -5.70
C LEU A 217 6.04 4.53 -5.07
N PRO A 218 5.94 5.75 -5.62
CA PRO A 218 4.89 6.68 -5.26
C PRO A 218 3.53 6.12 -5.68
N MET A 219 2.52 6.24 -4.82
CA MET A 219 1.21 5.66 -5.06
C MET A 219 0.10 6.37 -4.26
N TRP A 220 -1.08 6.49 -4.85
CA TRP A 220 -2.29 6.94 -4.16
C TRP A 220 -3.54 6.14 -4.54
N VAL A 221 -4.51 6.15 -3.64
CA VAL A 221 -5.82 5.49 -3.78
C VAL A 221 -6.93 6.54 -3.78
N ASN A 222 -7.81 6.44 -4.78
CA ASN A 222 -8.96 7.32 -5.07
C ASN A 222 -8.65 8.77 -5.45
N SER A 223 -9.48 9.31 -6.33
CA SER A 223 -9.54 10.74 -6.65
C SER A 223 -10.96 11.22 -6.99
N TYR A 224 -11.97 10.42 -6.64
CA TYR A 224 -13.39 10.62 -6.93
C TYR A 224 -14.24 9.65 -6.10
N GLY A 225 -15.54 9.92 -6.03
CA GLY A 225 -16.55 9.05 -5.41
C GLY A 225 -17.32 9.77 -4.31
N GLY A 226 -16.61 10.53 -3.48
CA GLY A 226 -17.17 11.18 -2.29
C GLY A 226 -17.76 12.56 -2.53
N THR A 227 -18.61 12.96 -1.58
CA THR A 227 -19.16 14.32 -1.46
C THR A 227 -18.65 15.04 -0.20
N SER A 228 -18.10 14.30 0.77
CA SER A 228 -17.48 14.84 1.96
C SER A 228 -16.00 15.16 1.73
N LYS A 229 -15.47 16.07 2.56
CA LYS A 229 -14.02 16.30 2.69
C LYS A 229 -13.42 15.59 3.91
N ASP A 230 -14.26 15.10 4.82
CA ASP A 230 -13.81 14.26 5.91
C ASP A 230 -13.50 12.87 5.34
N LYS A 231 -12.26 12.43 5.55
CA LYS A 231 -11.76 11.15 5.06
C LYS A 231 -12.34 9.94 5.80
N ILE A 232 -12.92 10.13 6.99
CA ILE A 232 -13.59 9.07 7.77
C ILE A 232 -15.13 9.17 7.76
N ASP A 233 -15.70 10.02 6.89
CA ASP A 233 -17.13 10.00 6.61
C ASP A 233 -17.51 8.87 5.64
N ALA A 234 -18.76 8.41 5.71
CA ALA A 234 -19.33 7.43 4.80
C ALA A 234 -19.29 7.89 3.32
N ASN A 235 -19.32 9.21 3.08
CA ASN A 235 -19.19 9.83 1.76
C ASN A 235 -17.81 10.48 1.55
N GLY A 236 -16.80 10.08 2.34
CA GLY A 236 -15.43 10.59 2.26
C GLY A 236 -14.79 10.26 0.92
N CYS A 237 -14.38 9.01 0.72
CA CYS A 237 -13.83 8.51 -0.55
C CYS A 237 -12.72 9.41 -1.15
N THR A 238 -11.95 10.09 -0.29
CA THR A 238 -10.93 11.10 -0.66
C THR A 238 -9.59 10.45 -1.01
N ALA A 239 -8.63 11.23 -1.50
CA ALA A 239 -7.34 10.72 -1.95
C ALA A 239 -6.42 10.35 -0.76
N ALA A 240 -6.12 9.05 -0.63
CA ALA A 240 -5.14 8.50 0.29
C ALA A 240 -3.78 8.35 -0.40
N GLY A 241 -2.67 8.63 0.28
CA GLY A 241 -1.31 8.37 -0.23
C GLY A 241 -0.47 9.59 -0.66
N CYS A 242 0.24 9.41 -1.78
CA CYS A 242 1.55 10.01 -2.02
C CYS A 242 1.58 11.40 -2.68
N VAL A 243 2.40 12.32 -2.13
CA VAL A 243 2.68 13.64 -2.73
C VAL A 243 4.15 13.87 -3.12
N LYS A 244 5.11 12.97 -2.81
CA LYS A 244 6.51 13.05 -3.29
C LYS A 244 7.17 11.66 -3.45
N ASP A 245 8.29 11.61 -4.18
CA ASP A 245 9.14 10.43 -4.24
C ASP A 245 10.06 10.30 -3.00
N THR A 246 9.87 9.24 -2.22
CA THR A 246 10.66 8.91 -1.01
C THR A 246 12.07 8.42 -1.33
N ILE A 247 12.35 7.89 -2.53
CA ILE A 247 13.67 7.36 -2.90
C ILE A 247 14.75 8.46 -2.81
N ALA A 248 14.40 9.70 -3.19
CA ALA A 248 15.30 10.85 -3.15
C ALA A 248 15.69 11.30 -1.73
N THR A 249 14.84 11.03 -0.72
CA THR A 249 15.05 11.43 0.68
C THR A 249 15.42 10.25 1.59
N CYS A 250 15.35 9.01 1.11
CA CYS A 250 15.60 7.79 1.87
C CYS A 250 16.99 7.78 2.54
N PRO A 251 17.08 7.73 3.89
CA PRO A 251 18.34 7.66 4.61
C PRO A 251 19.18 6.45 4.20
N LYS A 252 20.50 6.60 4.06
CA LYS A 252 21.42 5.57 3.54
C LYS A 252 21.32 4.20 4.22
N LYS A 253 20.97 4.15 5.52
CA LYS A 253 20.80 2.91 6.29
C LYS A 253 19.47 2.18 6.01
N LEU A 254 18.49 2.88 5.42
CA LEU A 254 17.19 2.36 4.97
C LEU A 254 17.17 2.06 3.46
N GLN A 255 18.19 2.43 2.68
CA GLN A 255 18.20 2.23 1.23
C GLN A 255 18.31 0.74 0.83
N ARG A 256 17.45 0.29 -0.09
CA ARG A 256 17.61 -0.97 -0.82
C ARG A 256 18.28 -0.68 -2.17
N THR A 257 19.53 -1.08 -2.31
CA THR A 257 20.29 -0.94 -3.56
C THR A 257 20.28 -2.24 -4.36
N ARG A 258 19.95 -2.16 -5.66
CA ARG A 258 20.14 -3.22 -6.66
C ARG A 258 20.66 -2.58 -7.95
N ASP A 259 21.53 -3.28 -8.66
CA ASP A 259 22.16 -2.83 -9.91
C ASP A 259 22.77 -1.41 -9.83
N GLY A 260 23.41 -1.12 -8.69
CA GLY A 260 24.04 0.18 -8.42
C GLY A 260 23.08 1.34 -8.09
N ARG A 261 21.76 1.17 -8.21
CA ARG A 261 20.75 2.20 -7.89
C ARG A 261 19.93 1.86 -6.65
N VAL A 262 19.46 2.88 -5.94
CA VAL A 262 18.43 2.70 -4.90
C VAL A 262 17.11 2.38 -5.61
N VAL A 263 16.50 1.25 -5.26
CA VAL A 263 15.25 0.75 -5.88
C VAL A 263 14.06 0.75 -4.91
N ALA A 264 14.31 0.96 -3.62
CA ALA A 264 13.30 1.04 -2.57
C ALA A 264 13.90 1.59 -1.25
N CYS A 265 13.05 1.98 -0.31
CA CYS A 265 13.38 2.40 1.06
C CYS A 265 12.70 1.49 2.09
N LEU A 266 13.46 0.99 3.06
CA LEU A 266 12.95 0.12 4.14
C LEU A 266 12.33 0.94 5.28
N SER A 267 11.31 0.40 5.93
CA SER A 267 10.88 0.88 7.25
C SER A 267 11.89 0.47 8.34
N ALA A 268 11.83 1.12 9.51
CA ALA A 268 12.67 0.79 10.65
C ALA A 268 12.52 -0.67 11.08
N CYS A 269 11.29 -1.21 11.10
CA CYS A 269 11.03 -2.63 11.39
C CYS A 269 11.83 -3.56 10.46
N LEU A 270 11.83 -3.31 9.14
CA LEU A 270 12.55 -4.13 8.16
C LEU A 270 14.09 -4.03 8.26
N VAL A 271 14.63 -3.04 8.98
CA VAL A 271 16.09 -2.85 9.18
C VAL A 271 16.58 -3.33 10.55
N PHE A 272 15.76 -3.17 11.59
CA PHE A 272 16.15 -3.44 12.98
C PHE A 272 15.48 -4.68 13.57
N ASN A 273 14.27 -5.04 13.11
CA ASN A 273 13.49 -6.19 13.55
C ASN A 273 13.39 -6.29 15.09
N THR A 274 13.02 -5.18 15.74
CA THR A 274 12.86 -5.09 17.20
C THR A 274 11.40 -4.80 17.57
N ASP A 275 10.98 -5.24 18.76
CA ASP A 275 9.66 -4.93 19.32
C ASP A 275 9.32 -3.43 19.25
N GLN A 276 10.30 -2.58 19.54
CA GLN A 276 10.15 -1.12 19.46
C GLN A 276 9.84 -0.62 18.04
N THR A 277 10.55 -1.15 17.03
CA THR A 277 10.45 -0.66 15.63
C THR A 277 9.34 -1.32 14.82
N CYS A 278 8.90 -2.50 15.24
CA CYS A 278 7.77 -3.23 14.65
C CYS A 278 6.45 -3.06 15.42
N CYS A 279 6.45 -2.30 16.52
CA CYS A 279 5.32 -2.16 17.45
C CYS A 279 4.78 -3.50 17.97
N THR A 280 5.66 -4.37 18.47
CA THR A 280 5.29 -5.66 19.09
C THR A 280 5.71 -5.73 20.55
N GLY A 281 5.30 -6.80 21.25
CA GLY A 281 5.62 -7.01 22.67
C GLY A 281 5.18 -5.84 23.55
N ALA A 282 6.11 -5.24 24.29
CA ALA A 282 5.85 -4.09 25.16
C ALA A 282 5.41 -2.81 24.42
N TYR A 283 5.62 -2.75 23.09
CA TYR A 283 5.31 -1.60 22.25
C TYR A 283 4.05 -1.82 21.39
N ALA A 284 3.29 -2.90 21.59
CA ALA A 284 2.09 -3.20 20.81
C ALA A 284 0.93 -2.21 21.02
N ALA A 285 0.83 -1.59 22.21
CA ALA A 285 -0.18 -0.56 22.47
C ALA A 285 0.25 0.80 21.87
N ARG A 286 -0.70 1.51 21.26
CA ARG A 286 -0.43 2.74 20.48
C ARG A 286 0.40 3.81 21.22
N PRO A 287 0.16 4.14 22.51
CA PRO A 287 0.97 5.12 23.24
C PRO A 287 2.44 4.73 23.45
N GLN A 288 2.78 3.45 23.32
CA GLN A 288 4.12 2.93 23.55
C GLN A 288 4.96 2.92 22.27
N CYS A 289 4.37 2.67 21.09
CA CYS A 289 5.12 2.71 19.83
C CYS A 289 5.30 4.14 19.31
N VAL A 290 6.39 4.79 19.72
CA VAL A 290 6.69 6.19 19.38
C VAL A 290 7.86 6.25 18.38
N PRO A 291 7.64 6.57 17.08
CA PRO A 291 8.69 6.50 16.06
C PRO A 291 9.91 7.39 16.29
N SER A 292 9.73 8.55 16.93
CA SER A 292 10.83 9.45 17.30
C SER A 292 11.77 8.90 18.39
N SER A 293 11.45 7.73 18.98
CA SER A 293 12.34 6.99 19.89
C SER A 293 13.18 5.91 19.20
N TRP A 294 12.95 5.66 17.91
CA TRP A 294 13.61 4.59 17.15
C TRP A 294 15.07 4.93 16.78
N PRO A 295 15.92 3.92 16.51
CA PRO A 295 17.29 4.15 16.02
C PRO A 295 17.34 4.94 14.71
N ILE A 296 16.30 4.82 13.87
CA ILE A 296 15.99 5.74 12.77
C ILE A 296 14.45 5.85 12.71
N ASP A 297 13.94 7.07 12.79
CA ASP A 297 12.52 7.35 12.57
C ASP A 297 12.19 7.30 11.06
N SER A 298 11.86 6.10 10.55
CA SER A 298 11.36 5.96 9.17
C SER A 298 9.96 6.55 8.99
N ALA A 299 9.17 6.66 10.06
CA ALA A 299 7.80 7.15 9.98
C ALA A 299 7.76 8.63 9.59
N THR A 300 8.66 9.45 10.17
CA THR A 300 8.85 10.86 9.78
C THR A 300 9.40 11.01 8.35
N VAL A 301 10.31 10.13 7.91
CA VAL A 301 10.81 10.12 6.52
C VAL A 301 9.66 9.90 5.54
N PHE A 302 8.83 8.89 5.81
CA PHE A 302 7.67 8.54 5.00
C PHE A 302 6.60 9.65 5.02
N LYS A 303 6.28 10.23 6.19
CA LYS A 303 5.35 11.36 6.28
C LYS A 303 5.80 12.65 5.61
N ALA A 304 7.11 12.89 5.49
CA ALA A 304 7.64 14.06 4.78
C ALA A 304 7.43 13.98 3.25
N ALA A 305 7.34 12.75 2.72
CA ALA A 305 6.89 12.49 1.36
C ALA A 305 5.36 12.45 1.29
N ASP A 306 4.72 11.62 2.13
CA ASP A 306 3.35 11.14 1.93
C ASP A 306 2.50 11.26 3.22
N PRO A 307 1.95 12.46 3.52
CA PRO A 307 1.22 12.72 4.76
C PRO A 307 -0.01 11.83 4.98
N ASN A 308 -0.61 11.33 3.88
CA ASN A 308 -1.84 10.54 3.85
C ASN A 308 -1.58 9.03 3.65
N ALA A 309 -0.36 8.54 3.90
CA ALA A 309 0.00 7.11 3.83
C ALA A 309 0.45 6.56 5.20
N TYR A 310 0.07 5.33 5.55
CA TYR A 310 0.46 4.63 6.77
C TYR A 310 1.99 4.51 6.88
N SER A 311 2.62 5.31 7.74
CA SER A 311 4.08 5.34 7.87
C SER A 311 4.63 4.35 8.92
N TYR A 312 3.76 3.84 9.78
CA TYR A 312 3.96 2.75 10.73
C TYR A 312 2.59 2.22 11.20
N VAL A 313 2.52 1.01 11.75
CA VAL A 313 1.25 0.27 11.98
C VAL A 313 0.19 0.98 12.86
N ASN A 314 0.56 1.98 13.66
CA ASN A 314 -0.35 2.66 14.59
C ASN A 314 -0.85 4.06 14.11
N ASP A 315 -0.60 4.41 12.84
CA ASP A 315 -0.77 5.75 12.24
C ASP A 315 -2.21 6.16 11.79
N ASP A 316 -3.24 5.46 12.29
CA ASP A 316 -4.63 5.57 11.81
C ASP A 316 -5.16 7.01 11.70
N ALA A 317 -4.79 7.86 12.66
CA ALA A 317 -5.24 9.24 12.78
C ALA A 317 -5.00 10.03 11.48
N THR A 318 -3.87 9.80 10.80
CA THR A 318 -3.56 10.45 9.52
C THR A 318 -3.89 9.56 8.32
N SER A 319 -3.88 8.23 8.48
CA SER A 319 -3.79 7.31 7.32
C SER A 319 -5.02 6.45 7.02
N VAL A 320 -6.03 6.32 7.89
CA VAL A 320 -7.30 5.64 7.53
C VAL A 320 -8.19 6.54 6.68
N PHE A 321 -8.78 5.97 5.62
CA PHE A 321 -9.83 6.55 4.79
C PHE A 321 -11.02 5.58 4.68
N THR A 322 -12.23 6.11 4.51
CA THR A 322 -13.48 5.34 4.36
C THR A 322 -14.30 5.76 3.15
N CYS A 323 -15.13 4.83 2.67
CA CYS A 323 -16.10 5.07 1.60
C CYS A 323 -17.30 4.12 1.74
N SER A 324 -18.45 4.45 1.15
CA SER A 324 -19.67 3.61 1.23
C SER A 324 -20.48 3.66 -0.07
N GLY A 325 -21.43 2.73 -0.21
CA GLY A 325 -22.01 2.41 -1.52
C GLY A 325 -21.02 1.65 -2.41
N GLU A 326 -21.44 1.19 -3.59
CA GLU A 326 -20.66 0.31 -4.48
C GLU A 326 -19.59 1.06 -5.30
N CYS A 327 -18.73 1.81 -4.60
CA CYS A 327 -17.73 2.67 -5.21
C CYS A 327 -16.61 1.88 -5.93
N GLY A 328 -16.22 2.37 -7.12
CA GLY A 328 -15.12 1.84 -7.91
C GLY A 328 -13.82 2.59 -7.64
N TYR A 329 -12.82 1.89 -7.09
CA TYR A 329 -11.54 2.46 -6.68
C TYR A 329 -10.56 2.72 -7.82
N ARG A 330 -9.61 3.61 -7.57
CA ARG A 330 -8.46 3.84 -8.45
C ARG A 330 -7.15 3.78 -7.68
N VAL A 331 -6.33 2.77 -7.95
CA VAL A 331 -4.93 2.69 -7.47
C VAL A 331 -4.04 3.25 -8.57
N THR A 332 -3.38 4.37 -8.29
CA THR A 332 -2.49 5.03 -9.24
C THR A 332 -1.06 5.00 -8.70
N TRP A 333 -0.14 4.39 -9.45
CA TRP A 333 1.29 4.56 -9.23
C TRP A 333 1.79 5.81 -9.95
N GLY A 334 2.57 6.61 -9.24
CA GLY A 334 2.86 8.01 -9.54
C GLY A 334 2.39 8.93 -8.41
N VAL A 335 2.91 10.16 -8.42
CA VAL A 335 2.58 11.20 -7.44
C VAL A 335 1.12 11.66 -7.60
N SER A 336 0.47 12.12 -6.55
CA SER A 336 -0.81 12.82 -6.68
C SER A 336 -0.64 14.19 -7.37
N PRO A 337 -1.68 14.71 -8.05
CA PRO A 337 -1.66 16.05 -8.63
C PRO A 337 -1.60 17.18 -7.59
#